data_AF-A0A9Q0MVA8-F1
#
_entry.id   AF-A0A9Q0MVA8-F1
#
_cell.length_a   1.000
_cell.length_b   1.000
_cell.length_c   1.000
_cell.angle_alpha   90.00
_cell.angle_beta   90.00
_cell.angle_gamma   90.00
#
_symmetry.space_group_name_H-M   'P 1'
#
loop_
_entity.id
_entity.type
_entity.pdbx_description
1 polymer ?
#
loop_
_entity_poly.entity_id
_entity_poly.type
_entity_poly.pdbx_seq_one_letter_code
_entity_poly.pdbx_strand_id
1 'polypeptide(L)'
;MYKILSFCFLVLLLTELSVCDCGCNKAKRENKEKIVKNFDTSDENVTGGQILQRVDDSPPDDSLAIIPGGTVTIGTNSAIFSEDKESPERVVQIEDFFIDKYEVSNAKFAKFVESTGYKTDAERFGDSFVFKGLISKEAQREYEDYRVVGAEWWYKIHNVDWRHPEGPHSNIDERADHPVVHVSWKDAVEYCKWEGKRLPTEAEWETACRGGRNGKLYPWGDLDNPRNEHWMNIWQGNFPDTDEGADGFTSTCPVDKFKQNKFGLYNIVGNVWEWTADAWDKNDAITDDVKRVKKGGSYLCHKSYCYRYRCAARSQNTADSSAGNLGFRCAKDI
;
A
#
# COMPACT_ATOMS: atom_id res chain seq x y z
N MET A 1 -10.48 -57.78 -41.32
CA MET A 1 -9.41 -56.76 -41.52
C MET A 1 -10.12 -55.46 -41.85
N TYR A 2 -10.14 -54.36 -41.10
CA TYR A 2 -9.51 -53.90 -39.86
C TYR A 2 -10.55 -53.00 -39.15
N LYS A 3 -10.70 -53.11 -37.83
CA LYS A 3 -11.43 -52.13 -37.00
C LYS A 3 -10.46 -50.99 -36.68
N ILE A 4 -10.80 -49.75 -37.03
CA ILE A 4 -10.04 -48.56 -36.65
C ILE A 4 -10.67 -48.00 -35.39
N LEU A 5 -9.91 -48.06 -34.28
CA LEU A 5 -10.21 -47.43 -33.00
C LEU A 5 -10.16 -45.91 -33.16
N SER A 6 -11.26 -45.22 -32.83
CA SER A 6 -11.28 -43.77 -32.66
C SER A 6 -10.81 -43.45 -31.24
N PHE A 7 -9.68 -42.77 -31.11
CA PHE A 7 -9.14 -42.27 -29.85
C PHE A 7 -8.90 -40.77 -30.04
N CYS A 8 -9.94 -39.95 -29.85
CA CYS A 8 -9.78 -38.51 -29.75
C CYS A 8 -9.61 -38.13 -28.28
N PHE A 9 -8.38 -37.73 -27.95
CA PHE A 9 -7.98 -37.13 -26.68
C PHE A 9 -8.86 -35.90 -26.38
N LEU A 10 -9.57 -35.96 -25.26
CA LEU A 10 -10.20 -34.80 -24.63
C LEU A 10 -9.08 -33.94 -24.03
N VAL A 11 -8.62 -32.92 -24.76
CA VAL A 11 -7.74 -31.89 -24.21
C VAL A 11 -8.58 -31.00 -23.30
N LEU A 12 -8.54 -31.29 -22.00
CA LEU A 12 -8.96 -30.36 -20.96
C LEU A 12 -8.00 -29.16 -21.01
N LEU A 13 -8.41 -28.10 -21.70
CA LEU A 13 -7.85 -26.76 -21.47
C LEU A 13 -8.21 -26.37 -20.03
N LEU A 14 -7.28 -26.58 -19.12
CA LEU A 14 -7.23 -25.85 -17.86
C LEU A 14 -6.91 -24.40 -18.23
N THR A 15 -7.94 -23.60 -18.38
CA THR A 15 -7.82 -22.14 -18.31
C THR A 15 -7.37 -21.80 -16.89
N GLU A 16 -6.06 -21.63 -16.70
CA GLU A 16 -5.58 -20.86 -15.56
C GLU A 16 -6.17 -19.45 -15.69
N LEU A 17 -7.12 -19.13 -14.82
CA LEU A 17 -7.62 -17.77 -14.66
C LEU A 17 -6.43 -16.90 -14.29
N SER A 18 -6.08 -15.99 -15.20
CA SER A 18 -5.14 -14.90 -14.97
C SER A 18 -5.50 -14.18 -13.67
N VAL A 19 -4.56 -14.20 -12.72
CA VAL A 19 -4.70 -13.60 -11.40
C VAL A 19 -4.62 -12.08 -11.53
N CYS A 20 -5.70 -11.38 -11.18
CA CYS A 20 -5.74 -9.91 -11.10
C CYS A 20 -4.94 -9.41 -9.89
N ASP A 21 -3.63 -9.31 -10.09
CA ASP A 21 -2.72 -8.68 -9.15
C ASP A 21 -2.34 -7.28 -9.66
N CYS A 22 -2.20 -6.30 -8.77
CA CYS A 22 -1.78 -4.94 -9.14
C CYS A 22 -0.28 -4.89 -9.50
N GLY A 23 0.34 -6.07 -9.68
CA GLY A 23 1.50 -6.33 -10.54
C GLY A 23 2.84 -6.38 -9.86
N CYS A 24 2.97 -5.87 -8.65
CA CYS A 24 4.25 -5.84 -7.96
C CYS A 24 4.62 -7.19 -7.29
N ASN A 25 3.69 -8.11 -7.04
CA ASN A 25 3.94 -9.25 -6.13
C ASN A 25 4.67 -10.43 -6.78
N LYS A 26 4.97 -10.37 -8.09
CA LYS A 26 5.56 -11.48 -8.86
C LYS A 26 7.08 -11.42 -9.00
N ALA A 27 7.72 -10.37 -8.48
CA ALA A 27 9.17 -10.27 -8.41
C ALA A 27 9.66 -10.98 -7.13
N LYS A 28 10.28 -12.16 -7.27
CA LYS A 28 10.98 -12.84 -6.17
C LYS A 28 12.46 -12.43 -6.16
N ARG A 29 13.00 -12.20 -4.97
CA ARG A 29 14.43 -12.21 -4.62
C ARG A 29 14.57 -13.19 -3.43
N GLU A 30 15.72 -13.87 -3.29
CA GLU A 30 15.94 -15.00 -2.35
C GLU A 30 17.05 -14.70 -1.29
N ASN A 31 16.79 -14.87 0.02
CA ASN A 31 17.34 -15.89 0.96
C ASN A 31 17.16 -15.62 2.51
N LYS A 32 17.06 -16.75 3.21
CA LYS A 32 17.05 -17.25 4.63
C LYS A 32 17.42 -16.47 5.94
N GLU A 33 16.53 -16.76 6.93
CA GLU A 33 16.70 -17.10 8.39
C GLU A 33 17.07 -16.00 9.44
N LYS A 34 16.58 -15.88 10.71
CA LYS A 34 15.81 -16.69 11.69
C LYS A 34 15.26 -15.83 12.90
N ILE A 35 14.01 -16.11 13.38
CA ILE A 35 13.41 -16.24 14.77
C ILE A 35 13.50 -15.04 15.80
N VAL A 36 12.47 -14.59 16.57
CA VAL A 36 11.76 -15.13 17.79
C VAL A 36 10.45 -14.35 18.14
N LYS A 37 9.55 -14.99 18.92
CA LYS A 37 8.12 -14.75 19.25
C LYS A 37 7.77 -13.88 20.50
N ASN A 38 6.58 -13.26 20.40
CA ASN A 38 5.39 -13.06 21.27
C ASN A 38 5.44 -12.68 22.77
N PHE A 39 4.51 -11.77 23.13
CA PHE A 39 3.90 -11.60 24.47
C PHE A 39 2.38 -11.34 24.36
N ASP A 40 1.69 -11.63 25.48
CA ASP A 40 0.24 -11.76 25.72
C ASP A 40 -0.36 -10.49 26.39
N THR A 41 -1.65 -10.20 26.21
CA THR A 41 -2.33 -8.97 26.68
C THR A 41 -3.72 -9.25 27.27
N SER A 42 -4.12 -8.50 28.30
CA SER A 42 -5.47 -8.50 28.89
C SER A 42 -6.06 -7.08 29.01
N ASP A 43 -7.29 -6.93 28.50
CA ASP A 43 -8.42 -6.03 28.85
C ASP A 43 -8.21 -4.48 28.81
N GLU A 44 -9.13 -3.60 28.36
CA GLU A 44 -10.60 -3.53 28.40
C GLU A 44 -11.23 -2.73 27.21
N ASN A 45 -12.53 -2.91 26.98
CA ASN A 45 -13.35 -2.26 25.93
C ASN A 45 -13.58 -0.75 26.14
N VAL A 46 -13.14 0.11 25.21
CA VAL A 46 -13.51 1.55 25.15
C VAL A 46 -14.56 1.80 24.06
N THR A 47 -15.60 2.59 24.36
CA THR A 47 -16.68 2.90 23.42
C THR A 47 -16.36 4.11 22.53
N GLY A 48 -16.88 4.15 21.30
CA GLY A 48 -16.56 5.17 20.29
C GLY A 48 -16.89 6.63 20.66
N GLY A 49 -17.63 6.89 21.73
CA GLY A 49 -17.87 8.25 22.25
C GLY A 49 -16.71 8.80 23.07
N GLN A 50 -16.00 7.95 23.82
CA GLN A 50 -14.83 8.35 24.63
C GLN A 50 -13.58 8.58 23.78
N ILE A 51 -13.51 7.89 22.65
CA ILE A 51 -12.48 8.03 21.60
C ILE A 51 -12.42 9.49 21.10
N LEU A 52 -13.55 10.09 20.76
CA LEU A 52 -13.58 11.43 20.15
C LEU A 52 -13.14 12.54 21.11
N GLN A 53 -13.43 12.42 22.41
CA GLN A 53 -13.07 13.43 23.40
C GLN A 53 -11.55 13.48 23.65
N ARG A 54 -10.86 12.33 23.61
CA ARG A 54 -9.39 12.27 23.76
C ARG A 54 -8.63 12.83 22.55
N VAL A 55 -9.26 12.83 21.37
CA VAL A 55 -8.67 13.40 20.14
C VAL A 55 -8.59 14.92 20.23
N ASP A 56 -9.59 15.58 20.82
CA ASP A 56 -9.65 17.03 20.94
C ASP A 56 -8.63 17.61 21.94
N ASP A 57 -8.13 16.80 22.88
CA ASP A 57 -7.25 17.22 23.99
C ASP A 57 -5.74 16.99 23.75
N SER A 58 -5.34 16.47 22.58
CA SER A 58 -3.93 16.12 22.29
C SER A 58 -3.07 17.35 21.90
N PRO A 59 -1.77 17.40 22.29
CA PRO A 59 -0.89 18.50 21.95
C PRO A 59 -0.73 18.67 20.43
N PRO A 60 -0.53 19.90 19.92
CA PRO A 60 -0.64 20.23 18.51
C PRO A 60 0.65 19.89 17.76
N ASP A 61 1.10 18.63 17.77
CA ASP A 61 1.82 18.17 16.60
C ASP A 61 0.78 18.00 15.49
N ASP A 62 0.59 19.05 14.69
CA ASP A 62 -0.38 19.06 13.60
C ASP A 62 -0.14 17.94 12.58
N SER A 63 1.01 17.24 12.64
CA SER A 63 1.33 16.12 11.76
C SER A 63 0.92 14.72 12.29
N LEU A 64 0.58 14.58 13.57
CA LEU A 64 0.17 13.31 14.19
C LEU A 64 -1.32 13.30 14.56
N ALA A 65 -1.98 12.17 14.31
CA ALA A 65 -3.31 11.86 14.83
C ALA A 65 -3.17 10.90 16.00
N ILE A 66 -3.84 11.19 17.11
CA ILE A 66 -4.07 10.20 18.16
C ILE A 66 -5.18 9.26 17.71
N ILE A 67 -4.92 7.96 17.81
CA ILE A 67 -5.88 6.89 17.53
C ILE A 67 -6.17 6.23 18.88
N PRO A 68 -7.36 6.46 19.44
CA PRO A 68 -7.74 5.80 20.67
C PRO A 68 -7.92 4.30 20.42
N GLY A 69 -7.32 3.53 21.31
CA GLY A 69 -7.38 2.10 21.36
C GLY A 69 -8.72 1.58 21.89
N GLY A 70 -8.72 0.29 22.16
CA GLY A 70 -9.85 -0.52 22.59
C GLY A 70 -10.09 -1.69 21.64
N THR A 71 -11.22 -2.34 21.87
CA THR A 71 -11.64 -3.53 21.13
C THR A 71 -12.21 -3.13 19.77
N VAL A 72 -11.50 -3.51 18.71
CA VAL A 72 -11.86 -3.14 17.33
C VAL A 72 -11.98 -4.36 16.43
N THR A 73 -12.75 -4.19 15.38
CA THR A 73 -13.02 -5.22 14.39
C THR A 73 -12.20 -4.97 13.12
N ILE A 74 -11.37 -5.95 12.75
CA ILE A 74 -10.46 -5.91 11.60
C ILE A 74 -10.80 -7.00 10.60
N GLY A 75 -10.59 -6.74 9.31
CA GLY A 75 -10.97 -7.62 8.21
C GLY A 75 -12.43 -7.49 7.82
N THR A 76 -12.95 -8.49 7.12
CA THR A 76 -14.35 -8.58 6.69
C THR A 76 -14.75 -10.03 6.46
N ASN A 77 -16.02 -10.38 6.67
CA ASN A 77 -16.55 -11.69 6.27
C ASN A 77 -17.00 -11.72 4.80
N SER A 78 -16.89 -10.60 4.09
CA SER A 78 -17.28 -10.44 2.69
C SER A 78 -16.06 -10.06 1.83
N ALA A 79 -15.00 -10.88 1.90
CA ALA A 79 -13.82 -10.70 1.08
C ALA A 79 -14.15 -10.66 -0.40
N ILE A 80 -13.59 -9.67 -1.11
CA ILE A 80 -13.77 -9.51 -2.56
C ILE A 80 -12.82 -10.43 -3.32
N PHE A 81 -11.57 -10.50 -2.87
CA PHE A 81 -10.54 -11.40 -3.38
C PHE A 81 -10.20 -12.39 -2.26
N SER A 82 -10.45 -13.68 -2.49
CA SER A 82 -10.26 -14.72 -1.46
C SER A 82 -8.78 -14.91 -1.14
N GLU A 83 -7.91 -14.69 -2.12
CA GLU A 83 -6.46 -14.84 -2.03
C GLU A 83 -5.83 -13.80 -1.09
N ASP A 84 -6.49 -12.66 -0.90
CA ASP A 84 -5.98 -11.57 -0.06
C ASP A 84 -6.15 -11.85 1.44
N LYS A 85 -6.90 -12.90 1.80
CA LYS A 85 -7.17 -13.27 3.20
C LYS A 85 -7.76 -12.09 4.00
N GLU A 86 -8.67 -11.32 3.40
CA GLU A 86 -9.44 -10.27 4.11
C GLU A 86 -10.38 -10.88 5.17
N SER A 87 -10.83 -12.12 4.92
CA SER A 87 -11.62 -12.95 5.84
C SER A 87 -10.77 -13.88 6.72
N PRO A 88 -11.26 -14.29 7.90
CA PRO A 88 -12.50 -13.81 8.54
C PRO A 88 -12.30 -12.44 9.20
N GLU A 89 -13.43 -11.78 9.44
CA GLU A 89 -13.47 -10.65 10.37
C GLU A 89 -13.04 -11.14 11.77
N ARG A 90 -12.21 -10.34 12.45
CA ARG A 90 -11.65 -10.68 13.76
C ARG A 90 -11.68 -9.48 14.70
N VAL A 91 -11.89 -9.76 15.98
CA VAL A 91 -11.81 -8.77 17.06
C VAL A 91 -10.38 -8.76 17.60
N VAL A 92 -9.79 -7.57 17.74
CA VAL A 92 -8.44 -7.37 18.28
C VAL A 92 -8.45 -6.24 19.30
N GLN A 93 -7.52 -6.30 20.26
CA GLN A 93 -7.23 -5.16 21.13
C GLN A 93 -6.14 -4.29 20.50
N ILE A 94 -6.34 -2.98 20.56
CA ILE A 94 -5.40 -1.96 20.12
C ILE A 94 -5.17 -1.01 21.29
N GLU A 95 -3.93 -0.66 21.59
CA GLU A 95 -3.60 0.38 22.57
C GLU A 95 -3.79 1.76 21.95
N ASP A 96 -3.88 2.81 22.77
CA ASP A 96 -3.82 4.18 22.26
C ASP A 96 -2.44 4.39 21.58
N PHE A 97 -2.42 4.98 20.38
CA PHE A 97 -1.18 5.24 19.63
C PHE A 97 -1.29 6.51 18.78
N PHE A 98 -0.16 7.04 18.32
CA PHE A 98 -0.10 8.10 17.32
C PHE A 98 0.17 7.52 15.93
N ILE A 99 -0.43 8.11 14.90
CA ILE A 99 -0.12 7.84 13.49
C ILE A 99 0.04 9.14 12.71
N ASP A 100 0.93 9.16 11.72
CA ASP A 100 1.07 10.32 10.84
C ASP A 100 -0.25 10.58 10.08
N LYS A 101 -0.69 11.84 10.07
CA LYS A 101 -1.88 12.27 9.29
C LYS A 101 -1.70 12.12 7.79
N TYR A 102 -0.45 12.22 7.35
CA TYR A 102 -0.03 12.26 5.95
C TYR A 102 0.92 11.10 5.66
N GLU A 103 0.96 10.67 4.40
CA GLU A 103 2.07 9.85 3.90
C GLU A 103 3.40 10.62 4.07
N VAL A 104 4.53 9.91 4.17
CA VAL A 104 5.85 10.55 4.18
C VAL A 104 6.09 11.21 2.83
N SER A 105 6.30 12.52 2.81
CA SER A 105 6.54 13.26 1.57
C SER A 105 7.99 13.18 1.10
N ASN A 106 8.22 13.49 -0.18
CA ASN A 106 9.56 13.63 -0.76
C ASN A 106 10.44 14.61 0.04
N ALA A 107 9.90 15.75 0.48
CA ALA A 107 10.64 16.72 1.27
C ALA A 107 11.06 16.18 2.65
N LYS A 108 10.22 15.37 3.28
CA LYS A 108 10.55 14.73 4.56
C LYS A 108 11.61 13.64 4.37
N PHE A 109 11.43 12.80 3.36
CA PHE A 109 12.40 11.74 3.04
C PHE A 109 13.76 12.30 2.59
N ALA A 110 13.78 13.44 1.88
CA ALA A 110 15.03 14.12 1.52
C ALA A 110 15.85 14.53 2.76
N LYS A 111 15.21 15.04 3.82
CA LYS A 111 15.89 15.39 5.08
C LYS A 111 16.52 14.16 5.74
N PHE A 112 15.82 13.03 5.72
CA PHE A 112 16.38 11.75 6.19
C PHE A 112 17.64 11.39 5.41
N VAL A 113 17.57 11.39 4.08
CA VAL A 113 18.70 11.04 3.21
C VAL A 113 19.86 12.01 3.38
N GLU A 114 19.61 13.32 3.45
CA GLU A 114 20.63 14.35 3.63
C GLU A 114 21.35 14.24 4.98
N SER A 115 20.61 13.92 6.06
CA SER A 115 21.17 13.84 7.41
C SER A 115 21.94 12.54 7.68
N THR A 116 21.61 11.46 6.96
CA THR A 116 22.16 10.12 7.22
C THR A 116 23.08 9.60 6.11
N GLY A 117 23.01 10.18 4.91
CA GLY A 117 23.63 9.61 3.71
C GLY A 117 22.99 8.29 3.26
N TYR A 118 21.75 8.02 3.69
CA TYR A 118 21.05 6.78 3.36
C TYR A 118 20.85 6.62 1.85
N LYS A 119 21.06 5.39 1.36
CA LYS A 119 20.74 4.98 -0.01
C LYS A 119 19.59 3.99 0.04
N THR A 120 18.56 4.14 -0.77
CA THR A 120 17.44 3.20 -0.79
C THR A 120 17.82 1.88 -1.41
N ASP A 121 16.97 0.86 -1.21
CA ASP A 121 17.14 -0.41 -1.92
C ASP A 121 17.05 -0.23 -3.44
N ALA A 122 16.17 0.65 -3.95
CA ALA A 122 16.11 0.98 -5.38
C ALA A 122 17.46 1.52 -5.90
N GLU A 123 18.10 2.43 -5.16
CA GLU A 123 19.43 2.97 -5.50
C GLU A 123 20.52 1.88 -5.44
N ARG A 124 20.44 0.96 -4.47
CA ARG A 124 21.41 -0.15 -4.33
C ARG A 124 21.27 -1.19 -5.42
N PHE A 125 20.04 -1.53 -5.81
CA PHE A 125 19.75 -2.46 -6.90
C PHE A 125 19.98 -1.83 -8.28
N GLY A 126 19.83 -0.51 -8.39
CA GLY A 126 19.94 0.24 -9.64
C GLY A 126 18.71 0.12 -10.55
N ASP A 127 17.59 -0.34 -10.00
CA ASP A 127 16.32 -0.50 -10.72
C ASP A 127 15.11 -0.44 -9.80
N SER A 128 13.96 -0.08 -10.36
CA SER A 128 12.65 -0.16 -9.71
C SER A 128 11.52 -0.32 -10.73
N PHE A 129 10.28 -0.48 -10.27
CA PHE A 129 9.12 -0.70 -11.13
C PHE A 129 8.36 0.60 -11.40
N VAL A 130 8.13 0.89 -12.68
CA VAL A 130 7.40 2.08 -13.17
C VAL A 130 6.17 1.66 -13.98
N PHE A 131 5.07 2.39 -13.80
CA PHE A 131 3.84 2.16 -14.55
C PHE A 131 3.97 2.69 -15.98
N LYS A 132 3.48 1.92 -16.96
CA LYS A 132 3.60 2.25 -18.39
C LYS A 132 3.04 3.62 -18.75
N GLY A 133 1.97 4.06 -18.07
CA GLY A 133 1.32 5.35 -18.34
C GLY A 133 2.18 6.56 -18.00
N LEU A 134 3.25 6.37 -17.21
CA LEU A 134 4.15 7.43 -16.78
C LEU A 134 5.44 7.51 -17.60
N ILE A 135 5.61 6.64 -18.60
CA ILE A 135 6.82 6.58 -19.44
C ILE A 135 6.48 6.73 -20.92
N SER A 136 7.42 7.29 -21.69
CA SER A 136 7.25 7.54 -23.13
C SER A 136 7.04 6.24 -23.93
N LYS A 137 6.50 6.36 -25.14
CA LYS A 137 6.33 5.20 -26.05
C LYS A 137 7.68 4.64 -26.52
N GLU A 138 8.72 5.45 -26.50
CA GLU A 138 10.10 5.05 -26.77
C GLU A 138 10.60 4.16 -25.63
N ALA A 139 10.45 4.61 -24.38
CA ALA A 139 10.82 3.83 -23.20
C ALA A 139 10.02 2.51 -23.09
N GLN A 140 8.72 2.53 -23.40
CA GLN A 140 7.90 1.31 -23.45
C GLN A 140 8.44 0.28 -24.46
N ARG A 141 8.95 0.74 -25.61
CA ARG A 141 9.55 -0.15 -26.62
C ARG A 141 10.92 -0.66 -26.20
N GLU A 142 11.73 0.19 -25.56
CA GLU A 142 13.06 -0.18 -25.06
C GLU A 142 12.98 -1.25 -23.96
N TYR A 143 12.01 -1.12 -23.04
CA TYR A 143 11.87 -2.00 -21.88
C TYR A 143 10.79 -3.09 -22.05
N GLU A 144 10.38 -3.41 -23.28
CA GLU A 144 9.26 -4.34 -23.53
C GLU A 144 9.48 -5.73 -22.92
N ASP A 145 10.72 -6.23 -22.93
CA ASP A 145 11.09 -7.54 -22.38
C ASP A 145 11.27 -7.52 -20.85
N TYR A 146 11.26 -6.34 -20.22
CA TYR A 146 11.43 -6.14 -18.77
C TYR A 146 10.10 -5.89 -18.05
N ARG A 147 8.99 -6.27 -18.69
CA ARG A 147 7.65 -6.19 -18.10
C ARG A 147 7.41 -7.29 -17.08
N VAL A 148 6.59 -7.00 -16.08
CA VAL A 148 6.18 -8.01 -15.10
C VAL A 148 5.15 -8.96 -15.70
N VAL A 149 5.42 -10.27 -15.64
CA VAL A 149 4.56 -11.31 -16.19
C VAL A 149 3.19 -11.32 -15.49
N GLY A 150 2.11 -11.19 -16.26
CA GLY A 150 0.73 -11.09 -15.78
C GLY A 150 0.44 -9.81 -15.00
N ALA A 151 1.24 -8.77 -15.24
CA ALA A 151 0.90 -7.37 -15.00
C ALA A 151 1.77 -6.50 -15.93
N GLU A 152 1.56 -6.67 -17.23
CA GLU A 152 2.41 -6.17 -18.32
C GLU A 152 2.42 -4.62 -18.42
N TRP A 153 1.70 -3.93 -17.56
CA TRP A 153 1.77 -2.48 -17.40
C TRP A 153 2.87 -2.02 -16.43
N TRP A 154 3.55 -2.93 -15.74
CA TRP A 154 4.73 -2.61 -14.93
C TRP A 154 6.02 -2.93 -15.66
N TYR A 155 6.89 -1.94 -15.74
CA TYR A 155 8.19 -2.02 -16.38
C TYR A 155 9.27 -1.92 -15.31
N LYS A 156 10.21 -2.86 -15.33
CA LYS A 156 11.41 -2.76 -14.51
C LYS A 156 12.44 -1.90 -15.25
N ILE A 157 12.72 -0.71 -14.74
CA ILE A 157 13.56 0.30 -15.42
C ILE A 157 14.79 0.60 -14.57
N HIS A 158 15.93 0.74 -15.23
CA HIS A 158 17.20 1.08 -14.60
C HIS A 158 17.26 2.55 -14.18
N ASN A 159 18.01 2.83 -13.12
CA ASN A 159 18.20 4.19 -12.57
C ASN A 159 16.86 4.87 -12.25
N VAL A 160 15.92 4.08 -11.71
CA VAL A 160 14.69 4.57 -11.10
C VAL A 160 14.82 4.43 -9.60
N ASP A 161 14.55 5.53 -8.90
CA ASP A 161 14.54 5.60 -7.45
C ASP A 161 13.58 6.72 -7.00
N TRP A 162 13.59 7.04 -5.71
CA TRP A 162 12.69 8.02 -5.12
C TRP A 162 12.93 9.47 -5.62
N ARG A 163 14.14 9.80 -6.11
CA ARG A 163 14.46 11.10 -6.72
C ARG A 163 14.10 11.12 -8.21
N HIS A 164 14.10 9.97 -8.86
CA HIS A 164 13.87 9.78 -10.29
C HIS A 164 12.74 8.77 -10.57
N PRO A 165 11.48 9.07 -10.17
CA PRO A 165 10.41 8.07 -10.12
C PRO A 165 9.88 7.56 -11.48
N GLU A 166 10.13 8.28 -12.57
CA GLU A 166 9.77 7.84 -13.93
C GLU A 166 10.99 7.50 -14.81
N GLY A 167 12.18 7.39 -14.21
CA GLY A 167 13.44 7.13 -14.90
C GLY A 167 14.47 8.26 -14.79
N PRO A 168 15.67 8.08 -15.36
CA PRO A 168 16.84 8.92 -15.09
C PRO A 168 16.71 10.39 -15.52
N HIS A 169 15.67 10.73 -16.29
CA HIS A 169 15.38 12.10 -16.73
C HIS A 169 14.22 12.75 -15.99
N SER A 170 13.56 12.02 -15.07
CA SER A 170 12.53 12.57 -14.18
C SER A 170 13.17 13.18 -12.93
N ASN A 171 12.42 13.99 -12.18
CA ASN A 171 12.83 14.54 -10.89
C ASN A 171 11.61 14.79 -9.99
N ILE A 172 11.86 15.18 -8.74
CA ILE A 172 10.84 15.51 -7.74
C ILE A 172 10.76 17.01 -7.42
N ASP A 173 11.33 17.89 -8.26
CA ASP A 173 11.49 19.32 -7.96
C ASP A 173 10.14 20.02 -7.72
N GLU A 174 9.13 19.62 -8.50
CA GLU A 174 7.75 20.12 -8.38
C GLU A 174 6.85 19.21 -7.54
N ARG A 175 7.42 18.22 -6.84
CA ARG A 175 6.71 17.17 -6.10
C ARG A 175 7.22 16.99 -4.67
N ALA A 176 7.73 18.06 -4.07
CA ALA A 176 8.27 18.04 -2.70
C ALA A 176 7.23 17.61 -1.64
N ASP A 177 5.95 17.93 -1.87
CA ASP A 177 4.80 17.63 -1.02
C ASP A 177 4.01 16.38 -1.46
N HIS A 178 4.42 15.69 -2.52
CA HIS A 178 3.89 14.38 -2.90
C HIS A 178 4.51 13.26 -2.04
N PRO A 179 3.84 12.10 -1.89
CA PRO A 179 4.40 10.97 -1.15
C PRO A 179 5.70 10.50 -1.80
N VAL A 180 6.65 10.10 -0.96
CA VAL A 180 7.84 9.39 -1.44
C VAL A 180 7.44 8.01 -1.94
N VAL A 181 7.96 7.64 -3.12
CA VAL A 181 7.74 6.34 -3.78
C VAL A 181 9.08 5.68 -4.11
N HIS A 182 9.05 4.46 -4.67
CA HIS A 182 10.26 3.63 -4.86
C HIS A 182 11.04 3.38 -3.56
N VAL A 183 10.33 3.35 -2.44
CA VAL A 183 10.85 3.00 -1.12
C VAL A 183 10.41 1.59 -0.75
N SER A 184 11.38 0.77 -0.38
CA SER A 184 11.12 -0.58 0.12
C SER A 184 10.59 -0.54 1.56
N TRP A 185 10.15 -1.70 2.06
CA TRP A 185 9.78 -1.82 3.46
C TRP A 185 10.99 -1.52 4.38
N LYS A 186 12.19 -1.93 3.97
CA LYS A 186 13.44 -1.67 4.71
C LYS A 186 13.73 -0.17 4.77
N ASP A 187 13.57 0.54 3.66
CA ASP A 187 13.75 2.00 3.59
C ASP A 187 12.75 2.71 4.51
N ALA A 188 11.49 2.28 4.49
CA ALA A 188 10.43 2.83 5.34
C ALA A 188 10.73 2.63 6.84
N VAL A 189 11.24 1.45 7.23
CA VAL A 189 11.63 1.15 8.61
C VAL A 189 12.79 2.03 9.06
N GLU A 190 13.83 2.20 8.26
CA GLU A 190 14.99 3.02 8.62
C GLU A 190 14.61 4.51 8.72
N TYR A 191 13.73 5.00 7.85
CA TYR A 191 13.17 6.35 7.97
C TYR A 191 12.38 6.51 9.28
N CYS A 192 11.43 5.60 9.57
CA CYS A 192 10.60 5.75 10.77
C CYS A 192 11.46 5.67 12.04
N LYS A 193 12.47 4.79 12.10
CA LYS A 193 13.43 4.74 13.22
C LYS A 193 14.18 6.06 13.40
N TRP A 194 14.65 6.66 12.31
CA TRP A 194 15.34 7.95 12.34
C TRP A 194 14.46 9.08 12.89
N GLU A 195 13.17 9.10 12.55
CA GLU A 195 12.17 10.02 13.11
C GLU A 195 11.76 9.69 14.57
N GLY A 196 12.31 8.62 15.18
CA GLY A 196 11.91 8.17 16.51
C GLY A 196 10.50 7.55 16.53
N LYS A 197 10.11 6.91 15.44
CA LYS A 197 8.81 6.28 15.17
C LYS A 197 8.99 4.83 14.71
N ARG A 198 7.90 4.20 14.27
CA ARG A 198 7.85 2.85 13.66
C ARG A 198 6.85 2.81 12.51
N LEU A 199 6.82 1.74 11.73
CA LEU A 199 5.65 1.47 10.88
C LEU A 199 4.44 1.08 11.75
N PRO A 200 3.20 1.45 11.36
CA PRO A 200 2.01 0.90 11.99
C PRO A 200 1.92 -0.61 11.74
N THR A 201 1.34 -1.35 12.66
CA THR A 201 0.85 -2.71 12.37
C THR A 201 -0.31 -2.63 11.38
N GLU A 202 -0.63 -3.73 10.69
CA GLU A 202 -1.80 -3.81 9.82
C GLU A 202 -3.09 -3.48 10.59
N ALA A 203 -3.20 -3.94 11.84
CA ALA A 203 -4.38 -3.73 12.66
C ALA A 203 -4.50 -2.26 13.12
N GLU A 204 -3.41 -1.62 13.50
CA GLU A 204 -3.37 -0.18 13.79
C GLU A 204 -3.75 0.64 12.56
N TRP A 205 -3.15 0.32 11.41
CA TRP A 205 -3.42 1.00 10.15
C TRP A 205 -4.90 0.90 9.77
N GLU A 206 -5.50 -0.29 9.86
CA GLU A 206 -6.90 -0.48 9.51
C GLU A 206 -7.86 0.20 10.51
N THR A 207 -7.51 0.20 11.81
CA THR A 207 -8.23 0.94 12.85
C THR A 207 -8.23 2.44 12.55
N ALA A 208 -7.05 2.98 12.21
CA ALA A 208 -6.88 4.37 11.82
C ALA A 208 -7.67 4.70 10.54
N CYS A 209 -7.61 3.83 9.52
CA CYS A 209 -8.36 3.97 8.27
C CYS A 209 -9.87 4.07 8.52
N ARG A 210 -10.40 3.18 9.37
CA ARG A 210 -11.84 3.10 9.70
C ARG A 210 -12.38 4.34 10.39
N GLY A 211 -11.54 5.21 10.95
CA GLY A 211 -11.98 6.53 11.43
C GLY A 211 -13.04 6.47 12.54
N GLY A 212 -13.01 5.43 13.37
CA GLY A 212 -14.01 5.17 14.42
C GLY A 212 -15.31 4.52 13.93
N ARG A 213 -15.33 3.95 12.73
CA ARG A 213 -16.51 3.28 12.13
C ARG A 213 -16.28 1.78 11.98
N ASN A 214 -17.25 0.98 12.43
CA ASN A 214 -17.20 -0.47 12.28
C ASN A 214 -17.84 -0.92 10.95
N GLY A 215 -17.20 -1.88 10.27
CA GLY A 215 -17.76 -2.58 9.11
C GLY A 215 -17.95 -1.73 7.85
N LYS A 216 -17.31 -0.55 7.75
CA LYS A 216 -17.39 0.31 6.56
C LYS A 216 -16.33 -0.03 5.52
N LEU A 217 -16.67 0.16 4.24
CA LEU A 217 -15.77 -0.09 3.11
C LEU A 217 -14.62 0.93 3.07
N TYR A 218 -14.96 2.21 3.19
CA TYR A 218 -14.04 3.36 3.07
C TYR A 218 -13.96 4.11 4.41
N PRO A 219 -12.93 4.96 4.61
CA PRO A 219 -12.80 5.78 5.82
C PRO A 219 -14.03 6.65 6.15
N TRP A 220 -14.75 7.08 5.12
CA TRP A 220 -15.94 7.93 5.25
C TRP A 220 -17.27 7.17 5.26
N GLY A 221 -17.32 5.91 4.80
CA GLY A 221 -18.57 5.14 4.69
C GLY A 221 -18.54 4.09 3.58
N ASP A 222 -19.71 3.78 3.01
CA ASP A 222 -19.87 2.71 2.01
C ASP A 222 -20.07 3.23 0.57
N LEU A 223 -20.29 4.53 0.42
CA LEU A 223 -20.42 5.18 -0.89
C LEU A 223 -19.03 5.58 -1.39
N ASP A 224 -18.75 5.28 -2.66
CA ASP A 224 -17.46 5.55 -3.31
C ASP A 224 -17.19 7.07 -3.36
N ASN A 225 -18.07 7.81 -4.05
CA ASN A 225 -18.02 9.27 -4.19
C ASN A 225 -19.24 9.92 -3.51
N PRO A 226 -19.26 10.04 -2.17
CA PRO A 226 -20.36 10.68 -1.48
C PRO A 226 -20.45 12.15 -1.91
N ARG A 227 -21.69 12.62 -2.11
CA ARG A 227 -22.00 13.96 -2.66
C ARG A 227 -21.46 14.22 -4.07
N ASN A 228 -21.15 13.16 -4.82
CA ASN A 228 -20.58 13.26 -6.17
C ASN A 228 -19.25 14.02 -6.22
N GLU A 229 -18.48 13.93 -5.13
CA GLU A 229 -17.13 14.47 -4.98
C GLU A 229 -16.14 13.31 -4.93
N HIS A 230 -14.91 13.53 -5.42
CA HIS A 230 -13.80 12.59 -5.23
C HIS A 230 -13.22 12.75 -3.83
N TRP A 231 -12.98 11.62 -3.13
CA TRP A 231 -12.46 11.57 -1.76
C TRP A 231 -11.11 10.86 -1.64
N MET A 232 -10.54 10.44 -2.76
CA MET A 232 -9.23 9.82 -2.87
C MET A 232 -8.73 9.94 -4.29
N ASN A 233 -7.41 9.84 -4.44
CA ASN A 233 -6.73 9.73 -5.72
C ASN A 233 -6.67 8.24 -6.15
N ILE A 234 -7.43 7.87 -7.19
CA ILE A 234 -7.49 6.52 -7.77
C ILE A 234 -7.66 6.64 -9.29
N TRP A 235 -7.73 5.54 -10.04
CA TRP A 235 -7.88 5.60 -11.49
C TRP A 235 -9.33 5.90 -11.89
N GLN A 236 -9.55 6.71 -12.92
CA GLN A 236 -10.84 6.81 -13.61
C GLN A 236 -10.70 6.55 -15.11
N GLY A 237 -11.62 5.79 -15.69
CA GLY A 237 -11.57 5.41 -17.11
C GLY A 237 -11.20 3.95 -17.33
N ASN A 238 -10.48 3.67 -18.43
CA ASN A 238 -10.17 2.30 -18.85
C ASN A 238 -8.72 1.92 -18.51
N PHE A 239 -8.53 1.32 -17.35
CA PHE A 239 -7.23 0.79 -16.94
C PHE A 239 -6.75 -0.35 -17.88
N PRO A 240 -5.46 -0.43 -18.24
CA PRO A 240 -4.34 0.47 -17.90
C PRO A 240 -4.06 1.53 -18.98
N ASP A 241 -4.98 1.78 -19.91
CA ASP A 241 -4.70 2.52 -21.13
C ASP A 241 -5.07 4.01 -21.05
N THR A 242 -6.18 4.33 -20.38
CA THR A 242 -6.70 5.70 -20.30
C THR A 242 -7.11 6.03 -18.87
N ASP A 243 -6.36 6.96 -18.25
CA ASP A 243 -6.74 7.64 -17.03
C ASP A 243 -7.35 9.01 -17.37
N GLU A 244 -8.58 9.24 -16.95
CA GLU A 244 -9.31 10.48 -17.18
C GLU A 244 -8.86 11.60 -16.22
N GLY A 245 -8.20 11.26 -15.11
CA GLY A 245 -7.78 12.23 -14.09
C GLY A 245 -8.95 13.03 -13.52
N ALA A 246 -10.11 12.40 -13.38
CA ALA A 246 -11.36 13.06 -12.97
C ALA A 246 -11.31 13.54 -11.52
N ASP A 247 -10.49 12.90 -10.67
CA ASP A 247 -10.18 13.35 -9.32
C ASP A 247 -9.14 14.49 -9.26
N GLY A 248 -8.59 14.89 -10.42
CA GLY A 248 -7.60 15.94 -10.58
C GLY A 248 -6.16 15.46 -10.74
N PHE A 249 -5.90 14.15 -10.68
CA PHE A 249 -4.55 13.59 -10.73
C PHE A 249 -4.49 12.33 -11.63
N THR A 250 -3.37 12.14 -12.34
CA THR A 250 -3.07 10.92 -13.13
C THR A 250 -1.81 10.21 -12.65
N SER A 251 -1.29 10.67 -11.52
CA SER A 251 -0.15 10.14 -10.78
C SER A 251 -0.42 10.42 -9.30
N THR A 252 0.60 10.40 -8.45
CA THR A 252 0.47 10.84 -7.06
C THR A 252 -0.07 12.28 -6.95
N CYS A 253 -0.70 12.60 -5.82
CA CYS A 253 -1.11 13.94 -5.42
C CYS A 253 -0.39 14.37 -4.13
N PRO A 254 -0.41 15.66 -3.77
CA PRO A 254 0.15 16.12 -2.49
C PRO A 254 -0.46 15.37 -1.30
N VAL A 255 0.37 15.08 -0.30
CA VAL A 255 -0.01 14.22 0.84
C VAL A 255 -1.13 14.81 1.69
N ASP A 256 -1.39 16.13 1.60
CA ASP A 256 -2.44 16.86 2.31
C ASP A 256 -3.76 16.98 1.52
N LYS A 257 -3.87 16.30 0.37
CA LYS A 257 -5.12 16.19 -0.37
C LYS A 257 -6.04 15.15 0.24
N PHE A 258 -7.34 15.36 0.03
CA PHE A 258 -8.42 14.48 0.45
C PHE A 258 -8.38 14.13 1.95
N LYS A 259 -9.02 14.95 2.80
CA LYS A 259 -9.26 14.58 4.21
C LYS A 259 -10.33 13.51 4.28
N GLN A 260 -10.02 12.33 4.82
CA GLN A 260 -10.87 11.15 4.65
C GLN A 260 -11.68 10.76 5.88
N ASN A 261 -11.23 11.10 7.10
CA ASN A 261 -11.93 10.66 8.30
C ASN A 261 -11.84 11.61 9.50
N LYS A 262 -12.50 11.22 10.59
CA LYS A 262 -12.60 11.99 11.84
C LYS A 262 -11.29 12.10 12.62
N PHE A 263 -10.38 11.16 12.41
CA PHE A 263 -9.04 11.22 13.02
C PHE A 263 -8.12 12.20 12.28
N GLY A 264 -8.61 12.85 11.22
CA GLY A 264 -7.86 13.86 10.49
C GLY A 264 -6.81 13.27 9.54
N LEU A 265 -7.00 12.02 9.13
CA LEU A 265 -6.10 11.36 8.18
C LEU A 265 -6.43 11.76 6.74
N TYR A 266 -5.38 11.89 5.94
CA TYR A 266 -5.40 12.22 4.53
C TYR A 266 -4.83 11.05 3.73
N ASN A 267 -5.40 10.80 2.55
CA ASN A 267 -4.96 9.75 1.63
C ASN A 267 -4.64 8.39 2.29
N ILE A 268 -5.36 7.97 3.34
CA ILE A 268 -5.17 6.63 3.92
C ILE A 268 -5.74 5.54 3.03
N VAL A 269 -6.62 5.88 2.09
CA VAL A 269 -6.91 5.05 0.91
C VAL A 269 -6.68 5.85 -0.37
N GLY A 270 -6.18 5.18 -1.41
CA GLY A 270 -5.74 5.82 -2.66
C GLY A 270 -4.34 6.43 -2.55
N ASN A 271 -4.00 7.30 -3.50
CA ASN A 271 -2.69 7.93 -3.65
C ASN A 271 -1.52 6.92 -3.75
N VAL A 272 -0.85 6.52 -2.67
CA VAL A 272 0.12 5.41 -2.72
C VAL A 272 -0.27 4.26 -1.80
N TRP A 273 0.16 3.06 -2.16
CA TRP A 273 0.14 1.95 -1.21
C TRP A 273 1.00 2.30 0.00
N GLU A 274 0.62 1.79 1.17
CA GLU A 274 1.37 2.05 2.39
C GLU A 274 1.87 0.76 3.04
N TRP A 275 3.18 0.69 3.26
CA TRP A 275 3.79 -0.38 4.03
C TRP A 275 3.30 -0.42 5.48
N THR A 276 3.10 -1.64 6.02
CA THR A 276 2.86 -1.87 7.45
C THR A 276 3.93 -2.79 8.03
N ALA A 277 4.00 -2.91 9.35
CA ALA A 277 5.02 -3.72 10.04
C ALA A 277 4.86 -5.24 9.80
N ASP A 278 3.63 -5.70 9.57
CA ASP A 278 3.27 -7.12 9.57
C ASP A 278 3.85 -7.90 8.39
N ALA A 279 4.19 -9.16 8.66
CA ALA A 279 4.36 -10.16 7.62
C ALA A 279 2.99 -10.55 7.04
N TRP A 280 2.94 -10.84 5.74
CA TRP A 280 1.74 -11.24 5.03
C TRP A 280 1.14 -12.54 5.59
N ASP A 281 1.99 -13.55 5.76
CA ASP A 281 1.67 -14.77 6.48
C ASP A 281 2.39 -14.77 7.83
N LYS A 282 1.63 -14.95 8.91
CA LYS A 282 2.17 -14.95 10.27
C LYS A 282 3.13 -16.13 10.52
N ASN A 283 3.05 -17.15 9.68
CA ASN A 283 3.92 -18.32 9.74
C ASN A 283 5.15 -18.20 8.85
N ASP A 284 5.24 -17.15 8.02
CA ASP A 284 6.46 -16.93 7.24
C ASP A 284 7.63 -16.74 8.18
N ALA A 285 8.69 -17.51 7.96
CA ALA A 285 9.94 -17.29 8.65
C ALA A 285 10.41 -15.87 8.33
N ILE A 286 10.90 -15.12 9.32
CA ILE A 286 11.47 -13.79 9.10
C ILE A 286 12.74 -13.93 8.25
N THR A 287 12.59 -13.85 6.92
CA THR A 287 13.63 -13.88 5.89
C THR A 287 13.53 -12.61 5.04
N ASP A 288 14.53 -12.34 4.19
CA ASP A 288 14.46 -11.21 3.24
C ASP A 288 13.31 -11.34 2.24
N ASP A 289 12.87 -12.58 1.98
CA ASP A 289 11.80 -12.91 1.03
C ASP A 289 10.41 -12.76 1.66
N VAL A 290 10.35 -12.39 2.94
CA VAL A 290 9.08 -12.18 3.64
C VAL A 290 8.32 -11.10 2.92
N LYS A 291 7.13 -11.51 2.53
CA LYS A 291 6.14 -10.57 2.04
C LYS A 291 5.65 -9.75 3.21
N ARG A 292 5.77 -8.45 3.13
CA ARG A 292 5.24 -7.49 4.10
C ARG A 292 3.89 -7.00 3.62
N VAL A 293 3.00 -6.74 4.56
CA VAL A 293 1.67 -6.24 4.24
C VAL A 293 1.79 -4.80 3.75
N LYS A 294 1.00 -4.47 2.72
CA LYS A 294 0.71 -3.11 2.30
C LYS A 294 -0.81 -2.90 2.25
N LYS A 295 -1.26 -1.69 2.53
CA LYS A 295 -2.67 -1.32 2.66
C LYS A 295 -3.01 -0.08 1.83
N GLY A 296 -4.30 0.20 1.66
CA GLY A 296 -4.80 1.48 1.14
C GLY A 296 -5.08 1.57 -0.36
N GLY A 297 -4.43 0.78 -1.20
CA GLY A 297 -4.50 0.97 -2.64
C GLY A 297 -3.63 2.15 -3.09
N SER A 298 -3.79 2.62 -4.33
CA SER A 298 -2.99 3.71 -4.91
C SER A 298 -3.76 4.42 -6.02
N TYR A 299 -3.18 5.47 -6.60
CA TYR A 299 -3.69 6.20 -7.77
C TYR A 299 -3.92 5.28 -8.98
N LEU A 300 -3.29 4.11 -9.04
CA LEU A 300 -3.53 3.13 -10.11
C LEU A 300 -4.75 2.23 -9.86
N CYS A 301 -5.31 2.19 -8.65
CA CYS A 301 -6.37 1.25 -8.33
C CYS A 301 -7.68 1.59 -9.05
N HIS A 302 -8.35 0.55 -9.58
CA HIS A 302 -9.66 0.68 -10.20
C HIS A 302 -10.50 -0.55 -9.88
N LYS A 303 -11.82 -0.37 -9.76
CA LYS A 303 -12.76 -1.45 -9.41
C LYS A 303 -12.69 -2.66 -10.36
N SER A 304 -12.35 -2.43 -11.63
CA SER A 304 -12.30 -3.50 -12.64
C SER A 304 -11.19 -4.53 -12.43
N TYR A 305 -10.12 -4.21 -11.69
CA TYR A 305 -8.97 -5.11 -11.56
C TYR A 305 -8.32 -5.10 -10.16
N CYS A 306 -8.29 -3.95 -9.48
CA CYS A 306 -7.62 -3.74 -8.21
C CYS A 306 -8.54 -2.95 -7.27
N TYR A 307 -9.63 -3.59 -6.81
CA TYR A 307 -10.58 -2.99 -5.87
C TYR A 307 -10.07 -3.04 -4.42
N ARG A 308 -8.85 -2.51 -4.20
CA ARG A 308 -8.14 -2.56 -2.92
C ARG A 308 -8.03 -1.20 -2.21
N TYR A 309 -8.75 -0.19 -2.67
CA TYR A 309 -8.92 1.11 -2.00
C TYR A 309 -9.99 1.06 -0.89
N ARG A 310 -10.00 -0.01 -0.10
CA ARG A 310 -10.93 -0.25 1.02
C ARG A 310 -10.12 -0.49 2.28
N CYS A 311 -10.61 -0.10 3.45
CA CYS A 311 -9.84 -0.27 4.69
C CYS A 311 -9.49 -1.74 4.99
N ALA A 312 -10.42 -2.65 4.75
CA ALA A 312 -10.22 -4.10 4.94
C ALA A 312 -9.31 -4.74 3.89
N ALA A 313 -9.14 -4.10 2.73
CA ALA A 313 -8.31 -4.64 1.67
C ALA A 313 -6.85 -4.69 2.11
N ARG A 314 -6.13 -5.68 1.60
CA ARG A 314 -4.72 -5.91 1.92
C ARG A 314 -4.03 -6.51 0.71
N SER A 315 -2.75 -6.22 0.59
CA SER A 315 -1.86 -6.85 -0.38
C SER A 315 -0.47 -6.94 0.23
N GLN A 316 0.53 -7.33 -0.55
CA GLN A 316 1.84 -7.66 -0.03
C GLN A 316 2.93 -7.62 -1.08
N ASN A 317 4.13 -7.25 -0.68
CA ASN A 317 5.32 -7.32 -1.53
C ASN A 317 6.50 -7.83 -0.70
N THR A 318 7.56 -8.36 -1.33
CA THR A 318 8.80 -8.68 -0.60
C THR A 318 9.35 -7.42 0.05
N ALA A 319 10.04 -7.55 1.18
CA ALA A 319 10.50 -6.41 1.97
C ALA A 319 11.47 -5.47 1.22
N ASP A 320 12.11 -5.96 0.16
CA ASP A 320 13.06 -5.25 -0.70
C ASP A 320 12.45 -4.76 -2.04
N SER A 321 11.15 -5.01 -2.26
CA SER A 321 10.43 -4.50 -3.43
C SER A 321 10.21 -3.00 -3.32
N SER A 322 10.26 -2.29 -4.45
CA SER A 322 9.93 -0.87 -4.55
C SER A 322 9.19 -0.58 -5.85
N ALA A 323 8.25 0.38 -5.85
CA ALA A 323 7.47 0.74 -7.03
C ALA A 323 6.98 2.20 -6.97
N GLY A 324 6.64 2.77 -8.13
CA GLY A 324 6.20 4.18 -8.27
C GLY A 324 4.84 4.50 -7.67
N ASN A 325 4.14 3.51 -7.10
CA ASN A 325 2.85 3.68 -6.43
C ASN A 325 2.85 3.15 -4.97
N LEU A 326 4.03 3.02 -4.37
CA LEU A 326 4.21 2.43 -3.04
C LEU A 326 5.11 3.31 -2.17
N GLY A 327 4.53 3.79 -1.07
CA GLY A 327 5.16 4.59 -0.02
C GLY A 327 4.79 4.06 1.37
N PHE A 328 4.70 4.96 2.35
CA PHE A 328 4.38 4.62 3.73
C PHE A 328 4.04 5.86 4.58
N ARG A 329 3.51 5.60 5.79
CA ARG A 329 3.39 6.57 6.89
C ARG A 329 3.90 5.94 8.19
N CYS A 330 4.32 6.75 9.16
CA CYS A 330 4.81 6.22 10.44
C CYS A 330 3.72 6.25 11.53
N ALA A 331 3.95 5.48 12.59
CA ALA A 331 3.21 5.44 13.84
C ALA A 331 4.16 5.51 15.03
N LYS A 332 3.63 5.83 16.21
CA LYS A 332 4.40 5.97 17.44
C LYS A 332 3.54 5.59 18.64
N ASP A 333 4.13 4.89 19.60
CA ASP A 333 3.50 4.63 20.89
C ASP A 333 3.33 5.93 21.70
N ILE A 334 2.38 5.98 22.63
CA ILE A 334 2.12 7.16 23.48
C ILE A 334 3.20 7.35 24.55
#